data_AF-A0A2E5GZU4-F1
#
_entry.id   AF-A0A2E5GZU4-F1
#
_cell.length_a   1.000
_cell.length_b   1.000
_cell.length_c   1.000
_cell.angle_alpha   90.00
_cell.angle_beta   90.00
_cell.angle_gamma   90.00
#
_symmetry.space_group_name_H-M   'P 1'
#
loop_
_entity.id
_entity.type
_entity.pdbx_description
1 polymer ?
#
loop_
_entity_poly.entity_id
_entity_poly.type
_entity_poly.pdbx_seq_one_letter_code
_entity_poly.pdbx_strand_id
1 'polypeptide(L)'
;MKTVGAGALALRAGQNTTAASSGGVMGVPPDFSVVRSEFPRAAKHLWLAAAETHPFSVHTLRALEEYSQYRALGALGRDGFTPAEQAETKQMFGALINASAEEIAFVLSTTDGENLVVSGLGLAGLGGNVVIDNLHFAASRYLYTALAEAGHIDLRVVQHRDWQIDVADMERAIDSNTRLVSIALVSNINGYMHNVRAISDIAHAHGAYVYADI
;
A
#
# COMPACT_ATOMS: atom_id res chain seq x y z
N MET A 1 2.73 -51.23 -13.14
CA MET A 1 2.98 -49.81 -12.85
C MET A 1 3.21 -49.08 -14.17
N LYS A 2 2.22 -48.31 -14.63
CA LYS A 2 2.32 -47.51 -15.86
C LYS A 2 2.99 -46.19 -15.51
N THR A 3 4.08 -45.87 -16.20
CA THR A 3 4.77 -44.60 -16.18
C THR A 3 3.85 -43.50 -16.73
N VAL A 4 3.62 -42.45 -15.93
CA VAL A 4 2.93 -41.24 -16.38
C VAL A 4 4.02 -40.26 -16.84
N GLY A 5 4.03 -39.97 -18.13
CA GLY A 5 4.98 -39.06 -18.75
C GLY A 5 4.75 -37.62 -18.31
N ALA A 6 5.85 -36.92 -18.03
CA ALA A 6 5.88 -35.49 -17.80
C ALA A 6 5.51 -34.75 -19.10
N GLY A 7 4.30 -34.20 -19.14
CA GLY A 7 3.90 -33.25 -20.18
C GLY A 7 4.37 -31.86 -19.79
N ALA A 8 5.53 -31.43 -20.30
CA ALA A 8 5.93 -30.03 -20.26
C ALA A 8 5.00 -29.22 -21.17
N LEU A 9 4.18 -28.35 -20.58
CA LEU A 9 3.34 -27.42 -21.33
C LEU A 9 4.25 -26.31 -21.88
N ALA A 10 4.60 -26.39 -23.17
CA ALA A 10 5.33 -25.31 -23.84
C ALA A 10 4.42 -24.08 -23.92
N LEU A 11 4.77 -23.02 -23.18
CA LEU A 11 4.03 -21.76 -23.14
C LEU A 11 4.95 -20.63 -23.63
N ARG A 12 4.49 -19.92 -24.66
CA ARG A 12 5.22 -18.86 -25.35
C ARG A 12 5.47 -17.67 -24.42
N ALA A 13 6.69 -17.13 -24.47
CA ALA A 13 7.05 -15.86 -23.86
C ALA A 13 6.21 -14.72 -24.47
N GLY A 14 5.42 -14.05 -23.64
CA GLY A 14 4.79 -12.78 -24.00
C GLY A 14 5.84 -11.67 -23.97
N GLN A 15 5.82 -10.79 -24.98
CA GLN A 15 6.74 -9.66 -25.07
C GLN A 15 6.39 -8.61 -24.01
N ASN A 16 7.37 -8.25 -23.17
CA ASN A 16 7.29 -7.10 -22.27
C ASN A 16 7.35 -5.81 -23.09
N THR A 17 6.23 -5.09 -23.21
CA THR A 17 6.22 -3.71 -23.69
C THR A 17 6.34 -2.77 -22.49
N THR A 18 7.50 -2.13 -22.35
CA THR A 18 7.74 -1.03 -21.43
C THR A 18 7.03 0.23 -21.93
N ALA A 19 6.14 0.81 -21.11
CA ALA A 19 5.51 2.10 -21.39
C ALA A 19 6.04 3.14 -20.41
N ALA A 20 6.86 4.06 -20.91
CA ALA A 20 7.29 5.27 -20.20
C ALA A 20 6.17 6.32 -20.21
N SER A 21 6.04 7.07 -19.12
CA SER A 21 5.03 8.10 -18.92
C SER A 21 5.43 9.44 -19.56
N SER A 22 4.50 10.02 -20.33
CA SER A 22 4.38 11.47 -20.50
C SER A 22 2.89 11.79 -20.69
N GLY A 23 2.46 12.95 -20.19
CA GLY A 23 1.06 13.28 -19.97
C GLY A 23 0.16 13.16 -21.21
N GLY A 24 -1.09 12.77 -20.96
CA GLY A 24 -2.20 12.97 -21.88
C GLY A 24 -2.34 11.94 -23.00
N VAL A 25 -2.47 10.66 -22.65
CA VAL A 25 -3.23 9.73 -23.48
C VAL A 25 -4.20 9.01 -22.56
N MET A 26 -5.48 9.35 -22.61
CA MET A 26 -6.52 8.39 -22.23
C MET A 26 -6.38 7.26 -23.25
N GLY A 27 -5.47 6.32 -22.98
CA GLY A 27 -5.24 5.14 -23.80
C GLY A 27 -6.57 4.44 -24.02
N VAL A 28 -6.66 3.68 -25.12
CA VAL A 28 -7.78 2.76 -25.31
C VAL A 28 -7.95 1.98 -24.00
N PRO A 29 -9.13 2.03 -23.35
CA PRO A 29 -9.33 1.33 -22.09
C PRO A 29 -8.98 -0.14 -22.29
N PRO A 30 -8.35 -0.79 -21.29
CA PRO A 30 -7.96 -2.18 -21.42
C PRO A 30 -9.18 -3.04 -21.73
N ASP A 31 -8.99 -4.08 -22.53
CA ASP A 31 -10.03 -5.09 -22.72
C ASP A 31 -10.22 -5.84 -21.40
N PHE A 32 -11.24 -5.45 -20.64
CA PHE A 32 -11.52 -6.04 -19.34
C PHE A 32 -11.93 -7.51 -19.42
N SER A 33 -12.33 -8.02 -20.59
CA SER A 33 -12.56 -9.46 -20.77
C SER A 33 -11.23 -10.24 -20.73
N VAL A 34 -10.19 -9.70 -21.37
CA VAL A 34 -8.83 -10.23 -21.32
C VAL A 34 -8.27 -10.10 -19.91
N VAL A 35 -8.35 -8.91 -19.30
CA VAL A 35 -7.87 -8.69 -17.91
C VAL A 35 -8.56 -9.67 -16.97
N ARG A 36 -9.88 -9.81 -17.01
CA ARG A 36 -10.62 -10.75 -16.15
C ARG A 36 -10.18 -12.20 -16.35
N SER A 37 -9.79 -12.59 -17.56
CA SER A 37 -9.31 -13.94 -17.86
C SER A 37 -7.95 -14.26 -17.22
N GLU A 38 -7.14 -13.24 -16.92
CA GLU A 38 -5.83 -13.37 -16.26
C GLU A 38 -5.94 -13.61 -14.74
N PHE A 39 -7.13 -13.48 -14.16
CA PHE A 39 -7.38 -13.74 -12.73
C PHE A 39 -8.24 -15.00 -12.57
N PRO A 40 -7.67 -16.17 -12.23
CA PRO A 40 -8.39 -17.45 -12.25
C PRO A 40 -9.68 -17.46 -11.40
N ARG A 41 -9.68 -16.76 -10.26
CA ARG A 41 -10.87 -16.61 -9.40
C ARG A 41 -11.93 -15.74 -10.06
N ALA A 42 -11.55 -14.58 -10.59
CA ALA A 42 -12.47 -13.65 -11.24
C ALA A 42 -13.00 -14.24 -12.55
N ALA A 43 -12.21 -14.98 -13.34
CA ALA A 43 -12.66 -15.61 -14.57
C ALA A 43 -13.87 -16.56 -14.38
N LYS A 44 -13.98 -17.20 -13.20
CA LYS A 44 -15.00 -18.21 -12.90
C LYS A 44 -16.14 -17.71 -12.03
N HIS A 45 -15.89 -16.73 -11.17
CA HIS A 45 -16.84 -16.28 -10.16
C HIS A 45 -16.88 -14.77 -10.01
N LEU A 46 -18.00 -14.28 -9.51
CA LEU A 46 -18.12 -12.90 -9.04
C LEU A 46 -17.30 -12.74 -7.74
N TRP A 47 -16.55 -11.64 -7.64
CA TRP A 47 -15.75 -11.29 -6.47
C TRP A 47 -16.04 -9.83 -6.10
N LEU A 48 -16.71 -9.63 -4.96
CA LEU A 48 -17.09 -8.31 -4.43
C LEU A 48 -16.45 -8.02 -3.07
N ALA A 49 -15.28 -8.61 -2.81
CA ALA A 49 -14.53 -8.48 -1.55
C ALA A 49 -13.10 -7.96 -1.77
N ALA A 50 -12.90 -7.12 -2.81
CA ALA A 50 -11.58 -6.61 -3.19
C ALA A 50 -10.95 -5.70 -2.12
N ALA A 51 -11.78 -5.01 -1.31
CA ALA A 51 -11.32 -4.21 -0.18
C ALA A 51 -10.67 -5.04 0.94
N GLU A 52 -10.97 -6.34 1.03
CA GLU A 52 -10.30 -7.26 1.94
C GLU A 52 -9.08 -7.91 1.26
N THR A 53 -9.29 -8.50 0.08
CA THR A 53 -8.18 -9.12 -0.66
C THR A 53 -8.46 -9.19 -2.17
N HIS A 54 -7.40 -8.98 -2.94
CA HIS A 54 -7.43 -9.08 -4.40
C HIS A 54 -7.01 -10.48 -4.84
N PRO A 55 -7.74 -11.13 -5.77
CA PRO A 55 -7.25 -12.35 -6.37
C PRO A 55 -5.91 -12.14 -7.08
N PHE A 56 -5.03 -13.14 -7.01
CA PHE A 56 -3.80 -13.10 -7.81
C PHE A 56 -4.08 -13.26 -9.30
N SER A 57 -3.34 -12.52 -10.12
CA SER A 57 -3.24 -12.76 -11.54
C SER A 57 -2.33 -13.96 -11.83
N VAL A 58 -2.41 -14.51 -13.03
CA VAL A 58 -1.48 -15.55 -13.50
C VAL A 58 -0.02 -15.08 -13.48
N HIS A 59 0.25 -13.78 -13.60
CA HIS A 59 1.60 -13.22 -13.52
C HIS A 59 2.14 -13.29 -12.10
N THR A 60 1.34 -12.88 -11.11
CA THR A 60 1.72 -13.01 -9.70
C THR A 60 1.93 -14.47 -9.31
N LEU A 61 1.07 -15.38 -9.78
CA LEU A 61 1.22 -16.81 -9.51
C LEU A 61 2.55 -17.37 -10.07
N ARG A 62 2.96 -16.96 -11.27
CA ARG A 62 4.25 -17.35 -11.85
C ARG A 62 5.42 -16.85 -11.02
N ALA A 63 5.42 -15.58 -10.63
CA ALA A 63 6.48 -15.01 -9.79
C ALA A 63 6.60 -15.73 -8.42
N LEU A 64 5.47 -16.12 -7.82
CA LEU A 64 5.46 -16.91 -6.58
C LEU A 64 6.01 -18.33 -6.78
N GLU A 65 5.72 -18.96 -7.91
CA GLU A 65 6.27 -20.27 -8.26
C GLU A 65 7.79 -20.20 -8.48
N GLU A 66 8.27 -19.21 -9.22
CA GLU A 66 9.70 -18.94 -9.42
C GLU A 66 10.40 -18.69 -8.07
N TYR A 67 9.82 -17.85 -7.22
CA TYR A 67 10.34 -17.63 -5.87
C TYR A 67 10.38 -18.92 -5.03
N SER A 68 9.37 -19.77 -5.13
CA SER A 68 9.32 -21.06 -4.40
C SER A 68 10.40 -22.02 -4.89
N GLN A 69 10.66 -22.08 -6.19
CA GLN A 69 11.74 -22.87 -6.79
C GLN A 69 13.11 -22.35 -6.35
N TYR A 70 13.32 -21.04 -6.37
CA TYR A 70 14.49 -20.35 -5.80
C TYR A 70 14.72 -20.78 -4.34
N ARG A 71 13.67 -20.73 -3.50
CA ARG A 71 13.77 -21.12 -2.07
C ARG A 71 14.06 -22.59 -1.86
N ALA A 72 13.56 -23.48 -2.73
CA ALA A 72 13.75 -24.93 -2.62
C ALA A 72 15.21 -25.35 -2.85
N LEU A 73 15.97 -24.60 -3.65
CA LEU A 73 17.37 -24.89 -3.97
C LEU A 73 18.38 -24.33 -2.94
N GLY A 74 17.89 -23.60 -1.92
CA GLY A 74 18.75 -23.02 -0.89
C GLY A 74 19.80 -22.08 -1.45
N ALA A 75 21.02 -22.10 -0.90
CA ALA A 75 22.11 -21.21 -1.33
C ALA A 75 22.53 -21.42 -2.81
N LEU A 76 22.31 -22.61 -3.37
CA LEU A 76 22.75 -22.97 -4.72
C LEU A 76 21.80 -22.47 -5.82
N GLY A 77 20.55 -22.15 -5.49
CA GLY A 77 19.61 -21.52 -6.42
C GLY A 77 19.33 -20.07 -6.07
N ARG A 78 20.27 -19.37 -5.41
CA ARG A 78 20.12 -17.95 -5.11
C ARG A 78 20.46 -17.03 -6.28
N ASP A 79 19.80 -17.23 -7.41
CA ASP A 79 19.96 -16.40 -8.62
C ASP A 79 18.85 -15.36 -8.81
N GLY A 80 17.79 -15.39 -7.98
CA GLY A 80 16.71 -14.40 -7.94
C GLY A 80 16.67 -13.55 -6.65
N PHE A 81 15.82 -12.51 -6.66
CA PHE A 81 15.75 -11.45 -5.63
C PHE A 81 17.10 -10.76 -5.37
N THR A 82 17.91 -10.66 -6.42
CA THR A 82 19.21 -9.99 -6.43
C THR A 82 19.07 -8.50 -6.14
N PRO A 83 20.16 -7.81 -5.75
CA PRO A 83 20.13 -6.35 -5.60
C PRO A 83 19.66 -5.61 -6.87
N ALA A 84 19.95 -6.15 -8.06
CA ALA A 84 19.52 -5.57 -9.33
C ALA A 84 18.00 -5.69 -9.52
N GLU A 85 17.41 -6.86 -9.27
CA GLU A 85 15.95 -7.06 -9.37
C GLU A 85 15.19 -6.27 -8.30
N GLN A 86 15.77 -6.13 -7.10
CA GLN A 86 15.21 -5.27 -6.06
C GLN A 86 15.21 -3.80 -6.49
N ALA A 87 16.30 -3.32 -7.10
CA ALA A 87 16.39 -1.95 -7.61
C ALA A 87 15.39 -1.71 -8.75
N GLU A 88 15.28 -2.65 -9.70
CA GLU A 88 14.29 -2.58 -10.79
C GLU A 88 12.86 -2.56 -10.24
N THR A 89 12.53 -3.43 -9.27
CA THR A 89 11.21 -3.47 -8.63
C THR A 89 10.86 -2.14 -7.98
N LYS A 90 11.81 -1.53 -7.25
CA LYS A 90 11.62 -0.21 -6.65
C LYS A 90 11.42 0.87 -7.72
N GLN A 91 12.18 0.85 -8.82
CA GLN A 91 12.00 1.80 -9.92
C GLN A 91 10.61 1.66 -10.57
N MET A 92 10.15 0.43 -10.82
CA MET A 92 8.83 0.18 -11.39
C MET A 92 7.71 0.66 -10.46
N PHE A 93 7.81 0.38 -9.16
CA PHE A 93 6.83 0.86 -8.18
C PHE A 93 6.88 2.39 -8.04
N GLY A 94 8.07 2.98 -8.02
CA GLY A 94 8.26 4.43 -7.98
C GLY A 94 7.62 5.13 -9.17
N ALA A 95 7.73 4.58 -10.37
CA ALA A 95 7.04 5.10 -11.55
C ALA A 95 5.51 5.07 -11.41
N LEU A 96 4.95 4.07 -10.71
CA LEU A 96 3.50 3.95 -10.46
C LEU A 96 2.99 5.03 -9.50
N ILE A 97 3.76 5.35 -8.45
CA ILE A 97 3.36 6.29 -7.40
C ILE A 97 4.03 7.67 -7.52
N ASN A 98 4.79 7.90 -8.59
CA ASN A 98 5.59 9.10 -8.81
C ASN A 98 6.60 9.40 -7.68
N ALA A 99 7.41 8.40 -7.32
CA ALA A 99 8.49 8.46 -6.35
C ALA A 99 9.82 7.91 -6.92
N SER A 100 10.95 8.26 -6.31
CA SER A 100 12.25 7.69 -6.66
C SER A 100 12.47 6.32 -5.98
N ALA A 101 13.39 5.52 -6.50
CA ALA A 101 13.68 4.20 -5.93
C ALA A 101 14.27 4.29 -4.51
N GLU A 102 14.96 5.38 -4.18
CA GLU A 102 15.56 5.66 -2.88
C GLU A 102 14.50 5.98 -1.80
N GLU A 103 13.31 6.44 -2.22
CA GLU A 103 12.18 6.73 -1.33
C GLU A 103 11.35 5.48 -1.00
N ILE A 104 11.68 4.32 -1.59
CA ILE A 104 10.91 3.08 -1.45
C ILE A 104 11.63 2.07 -0.55
N ALA A 105 10.91 1.59 0.46
CA ALA A 105 11.32 0.50 1.34
C ALA A 105 10.38 -0.72 1.16
N PHE A 106 10.95 -1.92 1.27
CA PHE A 106 10.14 -3.13 1.37
C PHE A 106 9.70 -3.33 2.82
N VAL A 107 8.38 -3.43 3.01
CA VAL A 107 7.75 -3.74 4.29
C VAL A 107 6.83 -4.94 4.11
N LEU A 108 6.53 -5.64 5.20
CA LEU A 108 5.70 -6.85 5.15
C LEU A 108 4.21 -6.54 4.93
N SER A 109 3.74 -5.42 5.47
CA SER A 109 2.36 -4.97 5.39
C SER A 109 2.26 -3.46 5.63
N THR A 110 1.12 -2.85 5.32
CA THR A 110 0.84 -1.45 5.66
C THR A 110 0.91 -1.21 7.17
N THR A 111 0.39 -2.15 7.98
CA THR A 111 0.49 -2.09 9.44
C THR A 111 1.95 -2.06 9.93
N ASP A 112 2.81 -2.91 9.38
CA ASP A 112 4.23 -2.92 9.75
C ASP A 112 4.94 -1.64 9.30
N GLY A 113 4.60 -1.13 8.10
CA GLY A 113 5.10 0.14 7.58
C GLY A 113 4.73 1.33 8.48
N GLU A 114 3.47 1.41 8.92
CA GLU A 114 3.00 2.45 9.84
C GLU A 114 3.74 2.39 11.18
N ASN A 115 3.91 1.19 11.75
CA ASN A 115 4.65 1.00 12.99
C ASN A 115 6.13 1.42 12.86
N LEU A 116 6.74 1.16 11.71
CA LEU A 116 8.11 1.60 11.41
C LEU A 116 8.20 3.13 11.34
N VAL A 117 7.25 3.80 10.68
CA VAL A 117 7.18 5.27 10.62
C VAL A 117 7.00 5.86 12.02
N VAL A 118 6.02 5.38 12.79
CA VAL A 118 5.74 5.84 14.15
C VAL A 118 6.94 5.68 15.07
N SER A 119 7.63 4.53 14.97
CA SER A 119 8.85 4.26 15.73
C SER A 119 10.01 5.16 15.28
N GLY A 120 10.18 5.37 13.97
CA GLY A 120 11.21 6.24 13.39
C GLY A 120 11.03 7.72 13.76
N LEU A 121 9.78 8.16 13.91
CA LEU A 121 9.45 9.49 14.43
C LEU A 121 9.67 9.63 15.94
N GLY A 122 9.91 8.52 16.66
CA GLY A 122 10.18 8.55 18.10
C GLY A 122 8.98 9.02 18.93
N LEU A 123 7.74 8.82 18.47
CA LEU A 123 6.53 9.35 19.11
C LEU A 123 6.40 8.93 20.59
N ALA A 124 6.82 7.71 20.93
CA ALA A 124 6.82 7.22 22.30
C ALA A 124 7.69 8.05 23.27
N GLY A 125 8.78 8.65 22.77
CA GLY A 125 9.73 9.42 23.58
C GLY A 125 9.57 10.93 23.47
N LEU A 126 9.19 11.44 22.29
CA LEU A 126 9.09 12.89 22.05
C LEU A 126 7.74 13.49 22.44
N GLY A 127 6.69 12.67 22.49
CA GLY A 127 5.31 13.10 22.71
C GLY A 127 4.82 14.13 21.70
N GLY A 128 3.85 14.94 22.11
CA GLY A 128 3.08 15.81 21.22
C GLY A 128 1.71 15.21 20.91
N ASN A 129 1.03 15.71 19.88
CA ASN A 129 -0.24 15.14 19.45
C ASN A 129 -0.18 14.42 18.10
N VAL A 130 -1.05 13.43 17.96
CA VAL A 130 -1.34 12.74 16.69
C VAL A 130 -2.80 12.99 16.34
N VAL A 131 -3.04 13.38 15.10
CA VAL A 131 -4.40 13.60 14.57
C VAL A 131 -4.75 12.44 13.65
N ILE A 132 -5.88 11.78 13.92
CA ILE A 132 -6.47 10.76 13.06
C ILE A 132 -7.95 11.07 12.81
N ASP A 133 -8.58 10.32 11.90
CA ASP A 133 -10.02 10.35 11.68
C ASP A 133 -10.72 9.07 12.15
N ASN A 134 -12.05 9.12 12.33
CA ASN A 134 -12.83 7.97 12.80
C ASN A 134 -13.23 6.98 11.68
N LEU A 135 -12.85 7.22 10.42
CA LEU A 135 -12.97 6.31 9.27
C LEU A 135 -11.65 5.60 8.91
N HIS A 136 -10.60 5.81 9.71
CA HIS A 136 -9.29 5.17 9.58
C HIS A 136 -9.34 3.67 9.87
N PHE A 137 -8.44 2.91 9.23
CA PHE A 137 -8.28 1.48 9.45
C PHE A 137 -8.08 1.14 10.94
N ALA A 138 -8.65 0.00 11.36
CA ALA A 138 -8.71 -0.38 12.76
C ALA A 138 -7.32 -0.55 13.39
N ALA A 139 -6.35 -1.13 12.67
CA ALA A 139 -5.00 -1.35 13.20
C ALA A 139 -4.31 -0.03 13.58
N SER A 140 -4.43 1.01 12.74
CA SER A 140 -3.92 2.35 13.01
C SER A 140 -4.58 2.95 14.26
N ARG A 141 -5.91 2.82 14.37
CA ARG A 141 -6.63 3.27 15.58
C ARG A 141 -6.12 2.59 16.85
N TYR A 142 -5.90 1.27 16.81
CA TYR A 142 -5.34 0.53 17.95
C TYR A 142 -3.93 1.00 18.30
N LEU A 143 -3.06 1.19 17.30
CA LEU A 143 -1.70 1.69 17.48
C LEU A 143 -1.69 3.03 18.24
N TYR A 144 -2.42 4.03 17.75
CA TYR A 144 -2.41 5.36 18.36
C TYR A 144 -3.14 5.39 19.71
N THR A 145 -4.20 4.59 19.87
CA THR A 145 -4.90 4.48 21.17
C THR A 145 -3.97 3.90 22.23
N ALA A 146 -3.23 2.83 21.90
CA ALA A 146 -2.28 2.24 22.83
C ALA A 146 -1.16 3.22 23.23
N LEU A 147 -0.66 4.03 22.30
CA LEU A 147 0.31 5.08 22.61
C LEU A 147 -0.28 6.16 23.53
N ALA A 148 -1.52 6.56 23.31
CA ALA A 148 -2.20 7.54 24.15
C ALA A 148 -2.49 7.00 25.56
N GLU A 149 -2.98 5.77 25.68
CA GLU A 149 -3.25 5.10 26.96
C GLU A 149 -1.98 4.88 27.79
N ALA A 150 -0.84 4.66 27.13
CA ALA A 150 0.47 4.60 27.77
C ALA A 150 1.03 5.99 28.16
N GLY A 151 0.32 7.08 27.84
CA GLY A 151 0.72 8.44 28.16
C GLY A 151 1.82 9.01 27.26
N HIS A 152 2.06 8.40 26.09
CA HIS A 152 3.11 8.85 25.18
C HIS A 152 2.68 10.02 24.31
N ILE A 153 1.42 10.09 23.89
CA ILE A 153 0.91 11.12 22.97
C ILE A 153 -0.47 11.63 23.41
N ASP A 154 -0.84 12.82 22.94
CA ASP A 154 -2.23 13.30 22.89
C ASP A 154 -2.88 12.83 21.59
N LEU A 155 -3.87 11.93 21.65
CA LEU A 155 -4.57 11.44 20.46
C LEU A 155 -5.83 12.25 20.20
N ARG A 156 -5.90 12.87 19.02
CA ARG A 156 -7.04 13.66 18.55
C ARG A 156 -7.74 12.91 17.42
N VAL A 157 -9.02 12.60 17.61
CA VAL A 157 -9.82 11.85 16.63
C VAL A 157 -10.91 12.73 16.03
N VAL A 158 -10.73 13.11 14.77
CA VAL A 158 -11.71 13.87 13.99
C VAL A 158 -12.89 12.96 13.63
N GLN A 159 -14.10 13.40 13.95
CA GLN A 159 -15.31 12.65 13.67
C GLN A 159 -15.87 12.99 12.30
N HIS A 160 -16.31 11.98 11.56
CA HIS A 160 -17.02 12.20 10.31
C HIS A 160 -18.35 12.94 10.53
N ARG A 161 -18.76 13.70 9.50
CA ARG A 161 -20.13 14.15 9.31
C ARG A 161 -20.66 13.52 8.04
N ASP A 162 -21.77 12.81 8.14
CA ASP A 162 -22.39 12.12 7.00
C ASP A 162 -21.38 11.28 6.20
N TRP A 163 -20.59 10.47 6.93
CA TRP A 163 -19.57 9.57 6.37
C TRP A 163 -18.41 10.27 5.64
N GLN A 164 -18.18 11.56 5.90
CA GLN A 164 -17.09 12.34 5.33
C GLN A 164 -16.28 13.06 6.41
N ILE A 165 -14.97 13.20 6.18
CA ILE A 165 -14.08 14.00 7.02
C ILE A 165 -13.95 15.41 6.43
N ASP A 166 -14.34 16.42 7.20
CA ASP A 166 -14.21 17.80 6.76
C ASP A 166 -12.79 18.32 7.05
N VAL A 167 -12.15 18.90 6.04
CA VAL A 167 -10.81 19.46 6.15
C VAL A 167 -10.74 20.55 7.22
N ALA A 168 -11.83 21.30 7.46
CA ALA A 168 -11.87 22.32 8.50
C ALA A 168 -11.83 21.72 9.92
N ASP A 169 -12.31 20.48 10.14
CA ASP A 169 -12.11 19.81 11.44
C ASP A 169 -10.69 19.29 11.60
N MET A 170 -10.09 18.80 10.51
CA MET A 170 -8.67 18.46 10.51
C MET A 170 -7.83 19.68 10.88
N GLU A 171 -8.10 20.83 10.25
CA GLU A 171 -7.44 22.11 10.55
C GLU A 171 -7.57 22.51 12.02
N ARG A 172 -8.76 22.37 12.61
CA ARG A 172 -8.98 22.66 14.04
C ARG A 172 -8.22 21.70 14.97
N ALA A 173 -7.98 20.48 14.54
CA ALA A 173 -7.30 19.47 15.34
C ALA A 173 -5.77 19.53 15.21
N ILE A 174 -5.24 20.12 14.14
CA ILE A 174 -3.82 20.26 13.86
C ILE A 174 -3.30 21.57 14.47
N ASP A 175 -2.21 21.50 15.23
CA ASP A 175 -1.55 22.65 15.84
C ASP A 175 -0.02 22.51 15.82
N SER A 176 0.70 23.49 16.41
CA SER A 176 2.17 23.50 16.46
C SER A 176 2.79 22.37 17.31
N ASN A 177 1.98 21.61 18.05
CA ASN A 177 2.41 20.44 18.81
C ASN A 177 2.06 19.12 18.10
N THR A 178 1.39 19.19 16.94
CA THR A 178 1.12 18.02 16.11
C THR A 178 2.41 17.47 15.53
N ARG A 179 2.64 16.18 15.74
CA ARG A 179 3.80 15.46 15.18
C ARG A 179 3.45 14.70 13.92
N LEU A 180 2.26 14.11 13.91
CA LEU A 180 1.80 13.24 12.85
C LEU A 180 0.30 13.44 12.63
N VAL A 181 -0.08 13.57 11.36
CA VAL A 181 -1.45 13.41 10.90
C VAL A 181 -1.51 12.08 10.15
N SER A 182 -2.27 11.12 10.64
CA SER A 182 -2.45 9.81 10.00
C SER A 182 -3.87 9.68 9.49
N ILE A 183 -4.03 9.41 8.19
CA ILE A 183 -5.32 9.26 7.54
C ILE A 183 -5.33 8.04 6.62
N ALA A 184 -6.50 7.44 6.43
CA ALA A 184 -6.73 6.53 5.30
C ALA A 184 -7.00 7.35 4.04
N LEU A 185 -6.11 7.31 3.03
CA LEU A 185 -6.31 8.04 1.76
C LEU A 185 -7.68 7.73 1.18
N VAL A 186 -8.05 6.45 1.19
CA VAL A 186 -9.41 5.96 0.91
C VAL A 186 -9.85 5.08 2.06
N SER A 187 -10.97 5.40 2.70
CA SER A 187 -11.50 4.56 3.78
C SER A 187 -12.01 3.22 3.25
N ASN A 188 -11.55 2.12 3.86
CA ASN A 188 -12.04 0.77 3.57
C ASN A 188 -13.50 0.56 4.03
N ILE A 189 -14.05 1.46 4.84
CA ILE A 189 -15.42 1.35 5.39
C ILE A 189 -16.46 1.77 4.35
N ASN A 190 -16.21 2.88 3.66
CA ASN A 190 -17.22 3.53 2.81
C ASN A 190 -16.67 4.07 1.47
N GLY A 191 -15.37 3.90 1.19
CA GLY A 191 -14.72 4.40 -0.03
C GLY A 191 -14.51 5.91 -0.05
N TYR A 192 -14.70 6.61 1.07
CA TYR A 192 -14.45 8.05 1.16
C TYR A 192 -12.96 8.34 0.91
N MET A 193 -12.69 9.21 -0.05
CA MET A 193 -11.33 9.66 -0.38
C MET A 193 -11.06 11.02 0.25
N HIS A 194 -10.03 11.09 1.08
CA HIS A 194 -9.62 12.34 1.72
C HIS A 194 -9.01 13.32 0.72
N ASN A 195 -9.21 14.61 0.94
CA ASN A 195 -8.40 15.65 0.28
C ASN A 195 -7.03 15.73 0.94
N VAL A 196 -6.20 14.71 0.67
CA VAL A 196 -4.86 14.57 1.28
C VAL A 196 -3.98 15.79 1.01
N ARG A 197 -4.09 16.41 -0.17
CA ARG A 197 -3.32 17.63 -0.49
C ARG A 197 -3.61 18.74 0.51
N ALA A 198 -4.87 19.07 0.73
CA ALA A 198 -5.25 20.12 1.66
C ALA A 198 -4.82 19.80 3.10
N ILE A 199 -4.97 18.53 3.52
CA ILE A 199 -4.54 18.06 4.84
C ILE A 199 -3.02 18.16 4.99
N SER A 200 -2.25 17.77 3.97
CA SER A 200 -0.80 17.90 3.95
C SER A 200 -0.33 19.34 3.99
N ASP A 201 -0.97 20.25 3.26
CA ASP A 201 -0.63 21.68 3.29
C ASP A 201 -0.82 22.26 4.70
N ILE A 202 -1.92 21.91 5.38
CA ILE A 202 -2.19 22.30 6.78
C ILE A 202 -1.15 21.69 7.73
N ALA A 203 -0.92 20.38 7.66
CA ALA A 203 0.01 19.67 8.52
C ALA A 203 1.43 20.24 8.41
N HIS A 204 1.92 20.44 7.18
CA HIS A 204 3.26 20.97 6.92
C HIS A 204 3.39 22.44 7.36
N ALA A 205 2.32 23.25 7.27
CA ALA A 205 2.33 24.62 7.80
C ALA A 205 2.56 24.67 9.32
N HIS A 206 2.21 23.60 10.04
CA HIS A 206 2.46 23.42 11.47
C HIS A 206 3.71 22.58 11.79
N GLY A 207 4.46 22.14 10.77
CA GLY A 207 5.67 21.32 10.93
C GLY A 207 5.38 19.84 11.27
N ALA A 208 4.15 19.38 11.08
CA ALA A 208 3.76 17.98 11.27
C ALA A 208 4.01 17.15 10.01
N TYR A 209 4.27 15.86 10.17
CA TYR A 209 4.30 14.90 9.06
C TYR A 209 2.90 14.37 8.74
N VAL A 210 2.72 13.82 7.53
CA VAL A 210 1.50 13.10 7.13
C VAL A 210 1.83 11.65 6.80
N TYR A 211 1.08 10.73 7.38
CA TYR A 211 1.01 9.33 6.95
C TYR A 211 -0.31 9.10 6.23
N ALA A 212 -0.24 8.55 5.01
CA ALA A 212 -1.40 8.17 4.23
C ALA A 212 -1.43 6.64 4.08
N ASP A 213 -2.44 6.01 4.66
CA ASP A 213 -2.76 4.59 4.48
C ASP A 213 -3.51 4.42 3.14
N ILE A 214 -2.94 3.66 2.19
CA ILE A 214 -3.36 3.55 0.78
C ILE A 214 -3.81 2.14 0.43
#